data_AF-A0A6A3GG41-F1
#
_entry.id   AF-A0A6A3GG41-F1
#
_cell.length_a   1.000
_cell.length_b   1.000
_cell.length_c   1.000
_cell.angle_alpha   90.00
_cell.angle_beta   90.00
_cell.angle_gamma   90.00
#
_symmetry.space_group_name_H-M   'P 1'
#
loop_
_entity.id
_entity.type
_entity.pdbx_description
1 polymer ?
#
loop_
_entity_poly.entity_id
_entity_poly.type
_entity_poly.pdbx_seq_one_letter_code
_entity_poly.pdbx_strand_id
1 'polypeptide(L)'
;MAASVKKEVKALMGLLVYARSKMEYDEARSTMKDLLGGDEEHPLYRTFLENWDNSQEEWISYLRGNVPHLTNNTNNRIESKWGKIKDVINGTFSIDELVTTLIMLQEYAEDQYIAEYHRVGSRPHGPDEDPELAALAMQISPFAHRLVEEQHGLATSPNTNYNVELLSPGKAIATNNSTGVTHEVNIESLQVYLHGDVPAALSPCDARKDEARLRDCDPSDEDDSSQMDCAQFYQ
;
A
#
# COMPACT_ATOMS: atom_id res chain seq x y z
N MET A 1 -12.99 14.98 -40.67
CA MET A 1 -11.74 14.19 -40.58
C MET A 1 -11.94 12.86 -41.31
N ALA A 2 -10.98 12.43 -42.12
CA ALA A 2 -11.05 11.14 -42.82
C ALA A 2 -10.97 9.95 -41.83
N ALA A 3 -11.55 8.81 -42.20
CA ALA A 3 -11.58 7.63 -41.32
C ALA A 3 -10.19 7.07 -40.97
N SER A 4 -9.21 7.21 -41.89
CA SER A 4 -7.81 6.85 -41.65
C SER A 4 -7.17 7.73 -40.57
N VAL A 5 -7.29 9.05 -40.72
CA VAL A 5 -6.76 10.04 -39.76
C VAL A 5 -7.35 9.81 -38.36
N LYS A 6 -8.65 9.51 -38.26
CA LYS A 6 -9.29 9.17 -36.97
C LYS A 6 -8.67 7.93 -36.32
N LYS A 7 -8.37 6.89 -37.11
CA LYS A 7 -7.76 5.65 -36.61
C LYS A 7 -6.34 5.90 -36.11
N GLU A 8 -5.57 6.70 -36.84
CA GLU A 8 -4.19 7.06 -36.50
C GLU A 8 -4.13 7.96 -35.25
N VAL A 9 -4.98 8.99 -35.15
CA VAL A 9 -5.11 9.81 -33.93
C VAL A 9 -5.44 8.93 -32.73
N LYS A 10 -6.34 7.94 -32.87
CA LYS A 10 -6.66 7.01 -31.78
C LYS A 10 -5.45 6.18 -31.35
N ALA A 11 -4.61 5.74 -32.29
CA ALA A 11 -3.39 5.02 -31.98
C ALA A 11 -2.38 5.91 -31.25
N LEU A 12 -2.21 7.16 -31.69
CA LEU A 12 -1.35 8.15 -31.05
C LEU A 12 -1.80 8.49 -29.62
N MET A 13 -3.10 8.59 -29.36
CA MET A 13 -3.62 8.73 -28.00
C MET A 13 -3.19 7.57 -27.09
N GLY A 14 -3.15 6.35 -27.62
CA GLY A 14 -2.60 5.21 -26.89
C GLY A 14 -1.12 5.38 -26.54
N LEU A 15 -0.31 5.84 -27.49
CA LEU A 15 1.12 6.11 -27.25
C LEU A 15 1.33 7.23 -26.22
N LEU A 16 0.50 8.28 -26.24
CA LEU A 16 0.55 9.36 -25.25
C LEU A 16 0.26 8.84 -23.83
N VAL A 17 -0.81 8.04 -23.67
CA VAL A 17 -1.22 7.48 -22.36
C VAL A 17 -0.15 6.51 -21.81
N TYR A 18 0.42 5.68 -22.67
CA TYR A 18 1.39 4.65 -22.29
C TYR A 18 2.85 5.07 -22.42
N ALA A 19 3.12 6.36 -22.66
CA ALA A 19 4.49 6.87 -22.74
C ALA A 19 5.25 6.54 -21.44
N ARG A 20 6.47 6.04 -21.60
CA ARG A 20 7.38 5.66 -20.51
C ARG A 20 8.42 6.72 -20.20
N SER A 21 8.47 7.78 -21.00
CA SER A 21 9.33 8.93 -20.76
C SER A 21 8.74 10.18 -21.39
N LYS A 22 9.24 11.35 -20.95
CA LYS A 22 8.91 12.63 -21.57
C LYS A 22 9.24 12.67 -23.07
N MET A 23 10.32 12.01 -23.47
CA MET A 23 10.73 11.94 -24.88
C MET A 23 9.71 11.15 -25.73
N GLU A 24 9.28 9.97 -25.27
CA GLU A 24 8.25 9.18 -25.95
C GLU A 24 6.93 9.96 -26.07
N TYR A 25 6.57 10.73 -25.04
CA TYR A 25 5.38 11.58 -25.04
C TYR A 25 5.48 12.73 -26.05
N ASP A 26 6.58 13.50 -25.99
CA ASP A 26 6.79 14.66 -26.86
C ASP A 26 6.83 14.23 -28.34
N GLU A 27 7.43 13.07 -28.65
CA GLU A 27 7.45 12.48 -30.00
C GLU A 27 6.03 12.10 -30.50
N ALA A 28 5.25 11.40 -29.67
CA ALA A 28 3.87 11.04 -30.01
C ALA A 28 2.98 12.29 -30.19
N ARG A 29 3.18 13.32 -29.35
CA ARG A 29 2.44 14.59 -29.43
C ARG A 29 2.81 15.37 -30.69
N SER A 30 4.09 15.42 -31.05
CA SER A 30 4.55 16.06 -32.29
C SER A 30 3.94 15.34 -33.50
N THR A 31 3.99 13.99 -33.51
CA THR A 31 3.41 13.17 -34.58
C THR A 31 1.90 13.42 -34.73
N MET A 32 1.18 13.59 -33.60
CA MET A 32 -0.25 13.93 -33.63
C MET A 32 -0.50 15.32 -34.21
N LYS A 33 0.34 16.30 -33.91
CA LYS A 33 0.26 17.65 -34.50
C LYS A 33 0.46 17.59 -36.01
N ASP A 34 1.49 16.89 -36.47
CA ASP A 34 1.82 16.75 -37.89
C ASP A 34 0.68 16.05 -38.66
N LEU A 35 0.11 14.99 -38.07
CA LEU A 35 -1.04 14.29 -38.64
C LEU A 35 -2.28 15.18 -38.78
N LEU A 36 -2.44 16.17 -37.90
CA LEU A 36 -3.52 17.15 -37.93
C LEU A 36 -3.21 18.36 -38.82
N GLY A 37 -2.15 18.29 -39.63
CA GLY A 37 -1.77 19.32 -40.59
C GLY A 37 -0.71 20.30 -40.06
N GLY A 38 -0.08 20.00 -38.93
CA GLY A 38 0.95 20.85 -38.32
C GLY A 38 0.41 22.13 -37.66
N ASP A 39 -0.91 22.29 -37.64
CA ASP A 39 -1.60 23.50 -37.19
C ASP A 39 -1.94 23.42 -35.70
N GLU A 40 -1.43 24.37 -34.92
CA GLU A 40 -1.74 24.47 -33.49
C GLU A 40 -3.19 24.91 -33.24
N GLU A 41 -3.81 25.57 -34.20
CA GLU A 41 -5.20 26.03 -34.13
C GLU A 41 -6.21 24.95 -34.53
N HIS A 42 -5.73 23.75 -34.93
CA HIS A 42 -6.62 22.65 -35.26
C HIS A 42 -7.54 22.36 -34.06
N PRO A 43 -8.89 22.40 -34.21
CA PRO A 43 -9.81 22.36 -33.08
C PRO A 43 -9.61 21.17 -32.13
N LEU A 44 -9.26 20.00 -32.68
CA LEU A 44 -8.96 18.80 -31.88
C LEU A 44 -7.63 18.93 -31.13
N TYR A 45 -6.60 19.53 -31.73
CA TYR A 45 -5.30 19.70 -31.10
C TYR A 45 -5.39 20.72 -29.98
N ARG A 46 -6.05 21.85 -30.23
CA ARG A 46 -6.33 22.86 -29.21
C ARG A 46 -7.13 22.29 -28.03
N THR A 47 -8.19 21.53 -28.30
CA THR A 47 -8.96 20.85 -27.24
C THR A 47 -8.09 19.89 -26.44
N PHE A 48 -7.22 19.13 -27.11
CA PHE A 48 -6.26 18.24 -26.45
C PHE A 48 -5.30 19.01 -25.54
N LEU A 49 -4.75 20.13 -26.01
CA LEU A 49 -3.84 20.96 -25.21
C LEU A 49 -4.54 21.53 -23.97
N GLU A 50 -5.71 22.13 -24.16
CA GLU A 50 -6.46 22.77 -23.09
C GLU A 50 -6.88 21.79 -21.98
N ASN A 51 -7.29 20.57 -22.36
CA ASN A 51 -7.99 19.65 -21.44
C ASN A 51 -7.16 18.42 -21.01
N TRP A 52 -6.18 18.00 -21.80
CA TRP A 52 -5.40 16.78 -21.55
C TRP A 52 -3.92 17.10 -21.32
N ASP A 53 -3.29 17.88 -22.20
CA ASP A 53 -1.86 18.21 -22.08
C ASP A 53 -1.53 19.05 -20.84
N ASN A 54 -2.50 19.73 -20.24
CA ASN A 54 -2.33 20.48 -18.98
C ASN A 54 -2.42 19.59 -17.73
N SER A 55 -2.93 18.35 -17.84
CA SER A 55 -3.19 17.43 -16.73
C SER A 55 -2.41 16.11 -16.84
N GLN A 56 -1.24 16.16 -17.47
CA GLN A 56 -0.39 14.99 -17.80
C GLN A 56 -0.14 14.04 -16.61
N GLU A 57 0.04 14.59 -15.41
CA GLU A 57 0.29 13.83 -14.18
C GLU A 57 -0.87 12.89 -13.81
N GLU A 58 -2.09 13.16 -14.29
CA GLU A 58 -3.27 12.37 -13.95
C GLU A 58 -3.43 11.11 -14.83
N TRP A 59 -2.88 11.11 -16.05
CA TRP A 59 -3.21 10.08 -17.05
C TRP A 59 -2.01 9.48 -17.80
N ILE A 60 -0.82 10.10 -17.77
CA ILE A 60 0.37 9.55 -18.42
C ILE A 60 1.10 8.55 -17.52
N SER A 61 1.42 7.38 -18.07
CA SER A 61 2.04 6.28 -17.31
C SER A 61 3.34 6.66 -16.58
N TYR A 62 4.27 7.37 -17.23
CA TYR A 62 5.56 7.71 -16.58
C TYR A 62 5.47 8.79 -15.50
N LEU A 63 4.44 9.64 -15.51
CA LEU A 63 4.21 10.66 -14.48
C LEU A 63 3.40 10.13 -13.31
N ARG A 64 2.62 9.06 -13.54
CA ARG A 64 1.77 8.42 -12.52
C ARG A 64 2.49 7.43 -11.61
N GLY A 65 3.82 7.30 -11.72
CA GLY A 65 4.60 6.36 -10.91
C GLY A 65 4.43 6.53 -9.40
N ASN A 66 4.07 7.72 -8.94
CA ASN A 66 3.84 8.02 -7.52
C ASN A 66 2.36 7.93 -7.09
N VAL A 67 1.44 7.64 -8.03
CA VAL A 67 0.01 7.50 -7.74
C VAL A 67 -0.28 6.01 -7.56
N PRO A 68 -0.66 5.55 -6.35
CA PRO A 68 -1.00 4.15 -6.11
C PRO A 68 -2.25 3.79 -6.93
N HIS A 69 -2.01 3.22 -8.11
CA HIS A 69 -3.08 2.88 -9.04
C HIS A 69 -3.68 1.50 -8.78
N LEU A 70 -3.20 0.73 -7.78
CA LEU A 70 -3.71 -0.60 -7.41
C LEU A 70 -3.96 -1.50 -8.65
N THR A 71 -3.03 -1.48 -9.60
CA THR A 71 -3.14 -2.16 -10.92
C THR A 71 -4.44 -1.89 -11.70
N ASN A 72 -5.12 -0.77 -11.42
CA ASN A 72 -6.41 -0.38 -11.97
C ASN A 72 -6.23 0.65 -13.10
N ASN A 73 -5.79 0.18 -14.26
CA ASN A 73 -5.63 0.98 -15.48
C ASN A 73 -6.64 0.62 -16.59
N THR A 74 -7.59 -0.28 -16.30
CA THR A 74 -8.62 -0.71 -17.25
C THR A 74 -10.01 -0.29 -16.79
N ASN A 75 -10.74 0.38 -17.68
CA ASN A 75 -12.12 0.82 -17.44
C ASN A 75 -13.07 -0.33 -17.08
N ASN A 76 -12.72 -1.58 -17.39
CA ASN A 76 -13.53 -2.78 -17.15
C ASN A 76 -14.12 -2.85 -15.74
N ARG A 77 -13.36 -2.45 -14.71
CA ARG A 77 -13.85 -2.49 -13.32
C ARG A 77 -14.88 -1.40 -13.05
N ILE A 78 -14.67 -0.21 -13.57
CA ILE A 78 -15.61 0.92 -13.48
C ILE A 78 -16.86 0.60 -14.31
N GLU A 79 -16.70 0.17 -15.55
CA GLU A 79 -17.79 -0.21 -16.46
C GLU A 79 -18.62 -1.37 -15.91
N SER A 80 -17.98 -2.38 -15.31
CA SER A 80 -18.69 -3.49 -14.65
C SER A 80 -19.50 -3.02 -13.44
N LYS A 81 -18.92 -2.16 -12.58
CA LYS A 81 -19.65 -1.56 -11.45
C LYS A 81 -20.83 -0.71 -11.93
N TRP A 82 -20.62 0.13 -12.95
CA TRP A 82 -21.70 0.91 -13.56
C TRP A 82 -22.77 0.04 -14.21
N GLY A 83 -22.41 -1.10 -14.78
CA GLY A 83 -23.36 -2.08 -15.30
C GLY A 83 -24.29 -2.58 -14.19
N LYS A 84 -23.74 -3.03 -13.06
CA LYS A 84 -24.52 -3.49 -11.90
C LYS A 84 -25.42 -2.40 -11.32
N ILE A 85 -24.94 -1.15 -11.27
CA ILE A 85 -25.77 -0.02 -10.82
C ILE A 85 -26.96 0.16 -11.78
N LYS A 86 -26.72 0.14 -13.10
CA LYS A 86 -27.77 0.23 -14.13
C LYS A 86 -28.80 -0.91 -14.07
N ASP A 87 -28.43 -2.08 -13.56
CA ASP A 87 -29.37 -3.19 -13.35
C ASP A 87 -30.32 -2.93 -12.16
N VAL A 88 -29.88 -2.14 -11.19
CA VAL A 88 -30.65 -1.79 -9.97
C VAL A 88 -31.50 -0.53 -10.18
N ILE A 89 -30.95 0.49 -10.85
CA ILE A 89 -31.70 1.70 -11.17
C ILE A 89 -32.61 1.46 -12.37
N ASN A 90 -33.87 1.89 -12.29
CA ASN A 90 -34.78 1.79 -13.42
C ASN A 90 -35.01 3.17 -14.06
N GLY A 91 -35.45 3.19 -15.32
CA GLY A 91 -35.72 4.44 -16.05
C GLY A 91 -36.93 5.22 -15.54
N THR A 92 -37.62 4.74 -14.50
CA THR A 92 -38.79 5.39 -13.90
C THR A 92 -38.44 6.14 -12.61
N PHE A 93 -37.20 6.05 -12.11
CA PHE A 93 -36.76 6.81 -10.96
C PHE A 93 -36.78 8.31 -11.28
N SER A 94 -37.35 9.09 -10.37
CA SER A 94 -37.12 10.52 -10.31
C SER A 94 -35.64 10.80 -9.99
N ILE A 95 -35.20 12.03 -10.26
CA ILE A 95 -33.82 12.45 -9.96
C ILE A 95 -33.51 12.25 -8.47
N ASP A 96 -34.45 12.58 -7.59
CA ASP A 96 -34.26 12.44 -6.14
C ASP A 96 -34.10 10.98 -5.74
N GLU A 97 -34.96 10.08 -6.26
CA GLU A 97 -34.85 8.63 -6.01
C GLU A 97 -33.55 8.04 -6.53
N LEU A 98 -33.09 8.49 -7.71
CA LEU A 98 -31.81 8.08 -8.28
C LEU A 98 -30.64 8.51 -7.40
N VAL A 99 -30.59 9.79 -7.03
CA VAL A 99 -29.49 10.34 -6.21
C VAL A 99 -29.46 9.67 -4.84
N THR A 100 -30.61 9.50 -4.18
CA THR A 100 -30.69 8.78 -2.90
C THR A 100 -30.21 7.33 -3.04
N THR A 101 -30.62 6.62 -4.09
CA THR A 101 -30.17 5.24 -4.33
C THR A 101 -28.65 5.15 -4.54
N LEU A 102 -28.07 6.09 -5.30
CA LEU A 102 -26.63 6.13 -5.52
C LEU A 102 -25.84 6.40 -4.23
N ILE A 103 -26.31 7.34 -3.40
CA ILE A 103 -25.70 7.64 -2.10
C ILE A 103 -25.75 6.39 -1.20
N MET A 104 -26.90 5.73 -1.08
CA MET A 104 -27.01 4.50 -0.28
C MET A 104 -26.08 3.39 -0.76
N LEU A 105 -25.95 3.19 -2.08
CA LEU A 105 -25.04 2.20 -2.63
C LEU A 105 -23.57 2.53 -2.35
N GLN A 106 -23.21 3.82 -2.34
CA GLN A 106 -21.87 4.27 -1.97
C GLN A 106 -21.60 4.06 -0.48
N GLU A 107 -22.50 4.52 0.40
CA GLU A 107 -22.39 4.31 1.85
C GLU A 107 -22.23 2.83 2.20
N TYR A 108 -23.05 1.96 1.59
CA TYR A 108 -22.92 0.52 1.75
C TYR A 108 -21.55 -0.01 1.32
N ALA A 109 -21.02 0.47 0.18
CA ALA A 109 -19.71 0.05 -0.28
C ALA A 109 -18.57 0.53 0.63
N GLU A 110 -18.69 1.73 1.21
CA GLU A 110 -17.73 2.28 2.18
C GLU A 110 -17.77 1.50 3.50
N ASP A 111 -18.95 1.17 4.00
CA ASP A 111 -19.10 0.34 5.21
C ASP A 111 -18.47 -1.05 5.04
N GLN A 112 -18.69 -1.69 3.88
CA GLN A 112 -18.05 -2.97 3.57
C GLN A 112 -16.53 -2.85 3.49
N TYR A 113 -16.02 -1.76 2.90
CA TYR A 113 -14.59 -1.49 2.84
C TYR A 113 -14.00 -1.29 4.24
N ILE A 114 -14.65 -0.49 5.09
CA ILE A 114 -14.22 -0.25 6.48
C ILE A 114 -14.22 -1.54 7.30
N ALA A 115 -15.28 -2.36 7.15
CA ALA A 115 -15.37 -3.65 7.83
C ALA A 115 -14.24 -4.59 7.40
N GLU A 116 -13.94 -4.68 6.10
CA GLU A 116 -12.83 -5.48 5.59
C GLU A 116 -11.48 -4.92 6.03
N TYR A 117 -11.29 -3.60 6.02
CA TYR A 117 -10.07 -2.95 6.49
C TYR A 117 -9.78 -3.24 7.96
N HIS A 118 -10.83 -3.28 8.80
CA HIS A 118 -10.69 -3.61 10.22
C HIS A 118 -10.68 -5.10 10.53
N ARG A 119 -10.88 -5.97 9.53
CA ARG A 119 -10.76 -7.42 9.69
C ARG A 119 -9.31 -7.76 10.00
N VAL A 120 -9.11 -8.57 11.04
CA VAL A 120 -7.78 -9.08 11.42
C VAL A 120 -7.13 -9.76 10.20
N GLY A 121 -5.88 -9.43 9.91
CA GLY A 121 -5.16 -10.00 8.76
C GLY A 121 -5.47 -9.38 7.40
N SER A 122 -6.22 -8.28 7.35
CA SER A 122 -6.61 -7.63 6.08
C SER A 122 -6.03 -6.23 5.91
N ARG A 123 -5.27 -5.71 6.90
CA ARG A 123 -4.64 -4.38 6.83
C ARG A 123 -3.49 -4.41 5.81
N PRO A 124 -3.55 -3.60 4.74
CA PRO A 124 -2.43 -3.46 3.81
C PRO A 124 -1.22 -2.85 4.52
N HIS A 125 -0.02 -3.36 4.22
CA HIS A 125 1.24 -2.78 4.71
C HIS A 125 1.42 -1.35 4.19
N GLY A 126 1.71 -0.41 5.08
CA GLY A 126 2.17 0.92 4.68
C GLY A 126 3.57 0.86 4.06
N PRO A 127 3.90 1.72 3.08
CA PRO A 127 5.23 1.74 2.45
C PRO A 127 6.37 2.14 3.41
N ASP A 128 6.04 2.73 4.56
CA ASP A 128 6.99 3.24 5.56
C ASP A 128 6.79 2.56 6.93
N GLU A 129 6.07 1.43 6.96
CA GLU A 129 5.77 0.69 8.18
C GLU A 129 6.93 -0.27 8.51
N ASP A 130 7.31 -0.35 9.79
CA ASP A 130 8.37 -1.27 10.24
C ASP A 130 7.99 -2.73 9.91
N PRO A 131 8.90 -3.55 9.33
CA PRO A 131 8.59 -4.92 8.91
C PRO A 131 8.05 -5.82 10.03
N GLU A 132 8.49 -5.65 11.28
CA GLU A 132 8.02 -6.43 12.42
C GLU A 132 6.59 -6.00 12.80
N LEU A 133 6.31 -4.70 12.81
CA LEU A 133 4.97 -4.16 13.04
C LEU A 133 4.00 -4.55 11.92
N ALA A 134 4.46 -4.56 10.68
CA ALA A 134 3.69 -4.97 9.51
C ALA A 134 3.32 -6.46 9.57
N ALA A 135 4.25 -7.33 9.93
CA ALA A 135 3.98 -8.76 10.13
C ALA A 135 2.99 -9.01 11.29
N LEU A 136 3.13 -8.25 12.38
CA LEU A 136 2.23 -8.36 13.53
C LEU A 136 0.82 -7.85 13.22
N ALA A 137 0.69 -6.76 12.45
CA ALA A 137 -0.60 -6.19 12.03
C ALA A 137 -1.51 -7.22 11.33
N MET A 138 -0.92 -8.25 10.73
CA MET A 138 -1.66 -9.33 10.09
C MET A 138 -2.30 -10.32 11.08
N GLN A 139 -1.82 -10.36 12.32
CA GLN A 139 -2.23 -11.36 13.31
C GLN A 139 -3.15 -10.78 14.39
N ILE A 140 -3.16 -9.46 14.56
CA ILE A 140 -3.85 -8.80 15.66
C ILE A 140 -4.81 -7.72 15.17
N SER A 141 -5.76 -7.34 16.02
CA SER A 141 -6.70 -6.27 15.69
C SER A 141 -6.01 -4.90 15.62
N PRO A 142 -6.58 -3.93 14.89
CA PRO A 142 -6.06 -2.56 14.86
C PRO A 142 -5.98 -1.88 16.24
N PHE A 143 -6.79 -2.32 17.21
CA PHE A 143 -6.69 -1.84 18.60
C PHE A 143 -5.43 -2.37 19.28
N ALA A 144 -5.17 -3.68 19.19
CA ALA A 144 -3.98 -4.30 19.77
C ALA A 144 -2.70 -3.83 19.05
N HIS A 145 -2.76 -3.68 17.72
CA HIS A 145 -1.65 -3.16 16.91
C HIS A 145 -1.20 -1.78 17.37
N ARG A 146 -2.13 -0.84 17.59
CA ARG A 146 -1.81 0.49 18.12
C ARG A 146 -1.09 0.46 19.47
N LEU A 147 -1.52 -0.42 20.39
CA LEU A 147 -0.85 -0.56 21.69
C LEU A 147 0.61 -1.02 21.53
N VAL A 148 0.86 -1.95 20.60
CA VAL A 148 2.23 -2.45 20.35
C VAL A 148 3.06 -1.43 19.58
N GLU A 149 2.49 -0.74 18.59
CA GLU A 149 3.14 0.29 17.80
C GLU A 149 3.67 1.44 18.68
N GLU A 150 2.86 1.91 19.65
CA GLU A 150 3.28 2.93 20.62
C GLU A 150 4.50 2.46 21.45
N GLN A 151 4.47 1.23 21.96
CA GLN A 151 5.58 0.68 22.75
C GLN A 151 6.81 0.40 21.87
N HIS A 152 6.62 -0.06 20.64
CA HIS A 152 7.69 -0.30 19.68
C HIS A 152 8.43 1.00 19.35
N GLY A 153 7.71 2.11 19.12
CA GLY A 153 8.32 3.42 18.91
C GLY A 153 9.13 3.90 20.11
N LEU A 154 8.65 3.67 21.33
CA LEU A 154 9.40 3.97 22.55
C LEU A 154 10.65 3.08 22.70
N ALA A 155 10.59 1.80 22.31
CA ALA A 155 11.70 0.87 22.42
C ALA A 155 12.79 1.08 21.36
N THR A 156 12.40 1.49 20.15
CA THR A 156 13.31 1.60 18.98
C THR A 156 13.79 3.03 18.70
N SER A 157 13.33 4.01 19.47
CA SER A 157 13.76 5.40 19.30
C SER A 157 15.28 5.56 19.53
N PRO A 158 15.97 6.40 18.74
CA PRO A 158 17.42 6.61 18.90
C PRO A 158 17.84 7.12 20.28
N ASN A 159 16.93 7.79 20.99
CA ASN A 159 17.18 8.39 22.31
C ASN A 159 16.67 7.52 23.46
N THR A 160 16.34 6.25 23.18
CA THR A 160 15.76 5.35 24.16
C THR A 160 16.83 4.86 25.13
N ASN A 161 16.59 5.09 26.42
CA ASN A 161 17.50 4.73 27.50
C ASN A 161 16.71 4.08 28.63
N TYR A 162 17.07 2.84 28.98
CA TYR A 162 16.48 2.09 30.08
C TYR A 162 17.49 1.91 31.20
N ASN A 163 17.06 2.16 32.45
CA ASN A 163 17.74 1.70 33.64
C ASN A 163 17.22 0.30 34.01
N VAL A 164 18.12 -0.66 34.19
CA VAL A 164 17.76 -2.06 34.47
C VAL A 164 18.19 -2.43 35.88
N GLU A 165 17.22 -2.77 36.72
CA GLU A 165 17.44 -3.28 38.06
C GLU A 165 17.23 -4.79 38.08
N LEU A 166 18.28 -5.55 38.39
CA LEU A 166 18.20 -7.00 38.53
C LEU A 166 17.53 -7.34 39.86
N LEU A 167 16.46 -8.12 39.81
CA LEU A 167 15.77 -8.63 40.99
C LEU A 167 16.29 -10.05 41.34
N SER A 168 15.47 -10.83 42.04
CA SER A 168 15.67 -12.27 42.24
C SER A 168 16.06 -12.97 40.93
N PRO A 169 16.74 -14.14 41.00
CA PRO A 169 17.13 -14.89 39.81
C PRO A 169 15.98 -14.98 38.81
N GLY A 170 16.23 -14.58 37.56
CA GLY A 170 15.23 -14.69 36.51
C GLY A 170 14.35 -13.45 36.27
N LYS A 171 14.46 -12.39 37.06
CA LYS A 171 13.65 -11.16 36.89
C LYS A 171 14.48 -9.89 36.88
N ALA A 172 14.09 -8.94 36.03
CA ALA A 172 14.62 -7.58 36.02
C ALA A 172 13.49 -6.56 35.87
N ILE A 173 13.68 -5.36 36.41
CA ILE A 173 12.82 -4.21 36.11
C ILE A 173 13.57 -3.29 35.16
N ALA A 174 13.02 -3.05 33.98
CA ALA A 174 13.52 -2.06 33.04
C ALA A 174 12.67 -0.78 33.15
N THR A 175 13.31 0.34 33.49
CA THR A 175 12.67 1.64 33.64
C THR A 175 13.11 2.56 32.50
N ASN A 176 12.17 3.03 31.70
CA ASN A 176 12.47 4.01 30.65
C ASN A 176 12.76 5.37 31.30
N ASN A 177 13.97 5.90 31.11
CA ASN A 177 14.39 7.15 31.76
C ASN A 177 13.65 8.39 31.24
N SER A 178 13.08 8.33 30.03
CA SER A 178 12.39 9.44 29.38
C SER A 178 10.91 9.52 29.78
N THR A 179 10.25 8.37 29.95
CA THR A 179 8.82 8.31 30.27
C THR A 179 8.52 7.92 31.73
N GLY A 180 9.51 7.37 32.44
CA GLY A 180 9.34 6.82 33.79
C GLY A 180 8.56 5.51 33.84
N VAL A 181 8.19 4.94 32.69
CA VAL A 181 7.46 3.67 32.62
C VAL A 181 8.38 2.52 33.00
N THR A 182 7.90 1.63 33.88
CA THR A 182 8.61 0.45 34.33
C THR A 182 8.00 -0.82 33.74
N HIS A 183 8.85 -1.75 33.35
CA HIS A 183 8.47 -3.05 32.80
C HIS A 183 9.18 -4.16 33.57
N GLU A 184 8.43 -5.17 34.02
CA GLU A 184 9.00 -6.41 34.56
C GLU A 184 9.38 -7.32 33.40
N VAL A 185 10.65 -7.70 33.33
CA VAL A 185 11.22 -8.52 32.26
C VAL A 185 11.69 -9.85 32.85
N ASN A 186 11.22 -10.95 32.26
CA ASN A 186 11.73 -12.28 32.57
C ASN A 186 13.05 -12.50 31.81
N ILE A 187 14.12 -12.76 32.55
CA ILE A 187 15.46 -13.01 31.99
C ILE A 187 15.86 -14.49 32.00
N GLU A 188 14.99 -15.40 32.46
CA GLU A 188 15.22 -16.86 32.41
C GLU A 188 15.13 -17.41 30.98
N SER A 189 14.29 -16.80 30.14
CA SER A 189 14.11 -17.18 28.73
C SER A 189 15.05 -16.45 27.77
N LEU A 190 15.81 -15.46 28.24
CA LEU A 190 16.81 -14.73 27.46
C LEU A 190 18.17 -15.45 27.55
N GLN A 191 18.29 -16.64 26.96
CA GLN A 191 19.60 -17.21 26.65
C GLN A 191 20.21 -16.50 25.42
N VAL A 192 20.52 -15.22 25.56
CA VAL A 192 21.42 -14.54 24.63
C VAL A 192 22.82 -14.81 25.14
N TYR A 193 23.54 -15.74 24.50
CA TYR A 193 24.97 -15.94 24.72
C TYR A 193 25.72 -14.70 24.26
N LEU A 194 25.87 -13.72 25.15
CA LEU A 194 26.75 -12.58 24.95
C LEU A 194 28.19 -13.04 25.16
N HIS A 195 28.83 -13.53 24.10
CA HIS A 195 30.27 -13.73 24.08
C HIS A 195 30.96 -12.44 23.65
N GLY A 196 31.51 -11.71 24.63
CA GLY A 196 32.35 -10.53 24.42
C GLY A 196 31.96 -9.36 25.32
N ASP A 197 32.95 -8.54 25.70
CA ASP A 197 32.78 -7.35 26.53
C ASP A 197 31.79 -6.37 25.88
N VAL A 198 30.53 -6.43 26.32
CA VAL A 198 29.47 -5.51 25.90
C VAL A 198 29.67 -4.17 26.64
N PRO A 199 29.82 -3.04 25.94
CA PRO A 199 29.90 -1.74 26.58
C PRO A 199 28.61 -1.45 27.36
N ALA A 200 28.74 -0.73 28.48
CA ALA A 200 27.68 -0.49 29.47
C ALA A 200 26.40 0.20 28.94
N ALA A 201 26.39 0.63 27.67
CA ALA A 201 25.22 1.09 26.95
C ALA A 201 25.33 0.69 25.48
N LEU A 202 24.45 -0.20 25.02
CA LEU A 202 24.20 -0.47 23.61
C LEU A 202 22.81 0.06 23.24
N SER A 203 22.72 0.78 22.12
CA SER A 203 21.42 1.15 21.56
C SER A 203 20.70 -0.10 21.04
N PRO A 204 19.37 -0.22 21.21
CA PRO A 204 18.59 -1.32 20.62
C PRO A 204 18.82 -1.50 19.11
N CYS A 205 19.11 -0.40 18.39
CA CYS A 205 19.44 -0.42 16.97
C CYS A 205 20.80 -1.05 16.65
N ASP A 206 21.77 -0.96 17.57
CA ASP A 206 23.11 -1.53 17.39
C ASP A 206 23.11 -3.03 17.72
N ALA A 207 22.35 -3.46 18.73
CA ALA A 207 22.13 -4.88 19.03
C ALA A 207 21.41 -5.61 17.87
N ARG A 208 20.60 -4.90 17.08
CA ARG A 208 19.90 -5.45 15.91
C ARG A 208 20.81 -5.60 14.68
N LYS A 209 21.90 -4.83 14.58
CA LYS A 209 22.87 -4.90 13.47
C LYS A 209 23.90 -6.01 13.63
N ASP A 210 24.24 -6.36 14.87
CA ASP A 210 25.13 -7.49 15.17
C ASP A 210 24.32 -8.80 15.14
N GLU A 211 24.12 -9.34 13.93
CA GLU A 211 23.40 -10.60 13.65
C GLU A 211 23.73 -11.73 14.66
N ALA A 212 22.87 -11.93 15.66
CA ALA A 212 22.81 -13.18 16.39
C ALA A 212 22.25 -14.26 15.45
N ARG A 213 23.16 -14.92 14.72
CA ARG A 213 22.83 -16.06 13.86
C ARG A 213 22.18 -17.18 14.68
N LEU A 214 20.86 -17.32 14.55
CA LEU A 214 20.13 -18.54 14.88
C LEU A 214 20.67 -19.67 14.00
N ARG A 215 21.41 -20.61 14.61
CA ARG A 215 21.60 -21.93 13.99
C ARG A 215 20.41 -22.78 14.43
N ASP A 216 19.52 -23.06 13.49
CA ASP A 216 18.50 -24.09 13.64
C ASP A 216 19.20 -25.45 13.88
N CYS A 217 18.71 -26.18 14.87
CA CYS A 217 19.08 -27.58 15.07
C CYS A 217 18.48 -28.45 13.95
N ASP A 218 19.24 -29.49 13.58
CA ASP A 218 19.10 -30.36 12.41
C ASP A 218 17.67 -30.84 12.06
N PRO A 219 17.34 -31.00 10.76
CA PRO A 219 16.09 -31.54 10.27
C PRO A 219 16.16 -33.07 10.20
N SER A 220 15.52 -33.73 11.15
CA SER A 220 15.15 -35.14 11.04
C SER A 220 13.89 -35.36 11.86
N ASP A 221 12.74 -35.23 11.19
CA ASP A 221 11.73 -36.29 11.09
C ASP A 221 10.50 -35.76 10.31
N GLU A 222 10.18 -36.51 9.25
CA GLU A 222 9.01 -36.44 8.35
C GLU A 222 7.69 -36.52 9.18
N ASP A 223 6.49 -36.15 8.73
CA ASP A 223 5.87 -36.43 7.44
C ASP A 223 4.46 -35.77 7.35
N ASP A 224 4.05 -35.55 6.09
CA ASP A 224 2.72 -35.40 5.49
C ASP A 224 1.46 -34.92 6.26
N SER A 225 0.84 -33.83 5.77
CA SER A 225 -0.62 -33.63 5.75
C SER A 225 -1.04 -32.41 4.91
N SER A 226 -1.37 -32.65 3.63
CA SER A 226 -2.54 -32.15 2.88
C SER A 226 -3.23 -30.80 3.23
N GLN A 227 -3.56 -30.07 2.14
CA GLN A 227 -4.59 -29.01 1.92
C GLN A 227 -4.21 -27.56 2.28
N MET A 228 -4.49 -26.52 1.49
CA MET A 228 -5.45 -26.35 0.37
C MET A 228 -5.01 -25.15 -0.50
N ASP A 229 -5.12 -25.26 -1.82
CA ASP A 229 -4.69 -24.27 -2.81
C ASP A 229 -5.71 -23.10 -2.93
N CYS A 230 -5.29 -21.87 -2.63
CA CYS A 230 -6.12 -20.66 -2.64
C CYS A 230 -6.39 -20.10 -4.06
N ALA A 231 -5.99 -20.79 -5.13
CA ALA A 231 -6.08 -20.27 -6.50
C ALA A 231 -7.48 -20.34 -7.17
N GLN A 232 -8.56 -20.69 -6.47
CA GLN A 232 -9.88 -20.92 -7.11
C GLN A 232 -10.93 -19.80 -6.96
N PHE A 233 -10.65 -18.67 -6.30
CA PHE A 233 -11.69 -17.66 -6.03
C PHE A 233 -11.73 -16.44 -6.97
N TYR A 234 -10.96 -16.44 -8.06
CA TYR A 234 -11.03 -15.37 -9.07
C TYR A 234 -11.31 -15.94 -10.47
N GLN A 235 -12.59 -16.16 -10.76
CA GLN A 235 -13.15 -16.19 -12.12
C GLN A 235 -14.40 -15.30 -12.17
#